data_AF-A0A7K3RDY2-F1
#
_entry.id   AF-A0A7K3RDY2-F1
#
_cell.length_a   1.000
_cell.length_b   1.000
_cell.length_c   1.000
_cell.angle_alpha   90.00
_cell.angle_beta   90.00
_cell.angle_gamma   90.00
#
_symmetry.space_group_name_H-M   'P 1'
#
loop_
_entity.id
_entity.type
_entity.pdbx_description
1 polymer ?
#
loop_
_entity_poly.entity_id
_entity_poly.type
_entity_poly.pdbx_seq_one_letter_code
_entity_poly.pdbx_strand_id
1 'polypeptide(L)'
;MGRAAHLGAPVPGWQRPAVAPEPSAPAPAVRVDDEITDIDRAWVAVHHPGPALLHRVDPRRGPADHDYTAVGAWLRGVAGDV
;
A
#
# COMPACT_ATOMS: atom_id res chain seq x y z
N MET A 1 2.26 47.15 -11.92
CA MET A 1 2.93 45.84 -11.98
C MET A 1 1.89 44.75 -11.77
N GLY A 2 1.33 44.20 -12.84
CA GLY A 2 0.32 43.14 -12.78
C GLY A 2 0.95 41.80 -13.10
N ARG A 3 0.89 40.83 -12.18
CA ARG A 3 1.27 39.44 -12.48
C ARG A 3 0.10 38.83 -13.25
N ALA A 4 0.34 38.49 -14.52
CA ALA A 4 -0.62 37.74 -15.32
C ALA A 4 -0.82 36.35 -14.69
N ALA A 5 -2.07 36.03 -14.37
CA ALA A 5 -2.49 34.70 -13.99
C ALA A 5 -2.13 33.73 -15.12
N HIS A 6 -1.34 32.70 -14.80
CA HIS A 6 -1.04 31.61 -15.72
C HIS A 6 -2.31 30.75 -15.83
N LEU A 7 -3.16 31.07 -16.80
CA LEU A 7 -4.27 30.21 -17.22
C LEU A 7 -3.66 28.88 -17.68
N GLY A 8 -4.04 27.79 -17.02
CA GLY A 8 -3.57 26.44 -17.34
C GLY A 8 -3.77 26.14 -18.82
N ALA A 9 -2.72 25.66 -19.48
CA ALA A 9 -2.78 25.31 -20.89
C ALA A 9 -3.92 24.30 -21.14
N PRO A 10 -4.70 24.45 -22.22
CA PRO A 10 -5.75 23.50 -22.55
C PRO A 10 -5.14 22.11 -22.76
N VAL A 11 -5.71 21.10 -22.12
CA VAL A 11 -5.31 19.70 -22.35
C VAL A 11 -5.58 19.34 -23.81
N PRO A 12 -4.61 18.79 -24.56
CA PRO A 12 -4.81 18.36 -25.93
C PRO A 12 -5.99 17.37 -26.05
N GLY A 13 -6.73 17.39 -27.16
CA GLY A 13 -7.91 16.53 -27.36
C GLY A 13 -7.65 15.02 -27.37
N TRP A 14 -6.38 14.60 -27.34
CA TRP A 14 -5.97 13.20 -27.14
C TRP A 14 -5.72 12.84 -25.66
N GLN A 15 -5.62 13.83 -24.78
CA GLN A 15 -5.57 13.68 -23.33
C GLN A 15 -7.01 13.70 -22.81
N ARG A 16 -7.47 12.58 -22.27
CA ARG A 16 -8.74 12.56 -21.54
C ARG A 16 -8.56 13.39 -20.27
N PRO A 17 -9.41 14.40 -19.98
CA PRO A 17 -9.35 15.08 -18.69
C PRO A 17 -9.50 14.01 -17.60
N ALA A 18 -8.47 13.90 -16.76
CA ALA A 18 -8.47 12.94 -15.67
C ALA A 18 -9.48 13.41 -14.62
N VAL A 19 -10.57 12.68 -14.48
CA VAL A 19 -11.40 12.76 -13.27
C VAL A 19 -10.60 12.05 -12.19
N ALA A 20 -10.17 12.78 -11.16
CA ALA A 20 -9.54 12.16 -10.01
C ALA A 20 -10.55 11.19 -9.37
N PRO A 21 -10.20 9.93 -9.11
CA PRO A 21 -11.10 9.04 -8.41
C PRO A 21 -11.38 9.59 -7.01
N GLU A 22 -12.60 9.36 -6.51
CA GLU A 22 -12.90 9.52 -5.09
C GLU A 22 -11.90 8.69 -4.26
N PRO A 23 -11.45 9.19 -3.10
CA PRO A 23 -10.50 8.45 -2.27
C PRO A 23 -11.09 7.10 -1.84
N SER A 24 -10.44 6.00 -2.21
CA SER A 24 -10.79 4.66 -1.76
C SER A 24 -10.13 4.34 -0.42
N ALA A 25 -10.75 3.49 0.38
CA ALA A 25 -10.11 2.95 1.58
C ALA A 25 -8.78 2.24 1.20
N PRO A 26 -7.75 2.32 2.05
CA PRO A 26 -6.47 1.65 1.79
C PRO A 26 -6.67 0.14 1.69
N ALA A 27 -6.14 -0.46 0.62
CA ALA A 27 -6.15 -1.90 0.46
C ALA A 27 -5.29 -2.58 1.54
N PRO A 28 -5.62 -3.83 1.94
CA PRO A 28 -4.74 -4.61 2.79
C PRO A 28 -3.36 -4.80 2.16
N ALA A 29 -2.30 -4.65 2.95
CA ALA A 29 -0.92 -4.80 2.49
C ALA A 29 -0.19 -5.91 3.26
N VAL A 30 0.65 -6.69 2.57
CA VAL A 30 1.51 -7.71 3.19
C VAL A 30 2.94 -7.50 2.74
N ARG A 31 3.88 -7.49 3.70
CA ARG A 31 5.31 -7.59 3.44
C ARG A 31 5.85 -8.87 4.05
N VAL A 32 6.49 -9.68 3.23
CA VAL A 32 7.16 -10.93 3.62
C VAL A 32 8.64 -10.77 3.32
N ASP A 33 9.47 -10.73 4.35
CA ASP A 33 10.89 -10.38 4.22
C ASP A 33 11.66 -10.83 5.48
N ASP A 34 12.89 -11.32 5.35
CA ASP A 34 13.70 -11.79 6.48
C ASP A 34 14.34 -10.66 7.31
N GLU A 35 14.40 -9.45 6.75
CA GLU A 35 14.99 -8.26 7.35
C GLU A 35 13.96 -7.33 8.00
N ILE A 36 12.73 -7.79 8.24
CA ILE A 36 11.71 -6.98 8.93
C ILE A 36 12.16 -6.62 10.34
N THR A 37 12.18 -5.32 10.61
CA THR A 37 12.60 -4.72 11.89
C THR A 37 11.48 -3.92 12.56
N ASP A 38 11.76 -3.39 13.75
CA ASP A 38 10.87 -2.46 14.44
C ASP A 38 10.71 -1.13 13.71
N ILE A 39 11.68 -0.74 12.86
CA ILE A 39 11.58 0.46 12.02
C ILE A 39 10.48 0.28 10.98
N ASP A 40 10.41 -0.88 10.33
CA ASP A 40 9.34 -1.19 9.37
C ASP A 40 7.97 -1.16 10.05
N ARG A 41 7.87 -1.71 11.27
CA ARG A 41 6.63 -1.69 12.08
C ARG A 41 6.20 -0.26 12.40
N ALA A 42 7.13 0.58 12.86
CA ALA A 42 6.85 1.97 13.18
C ALA A 42 6.44 2.76 11.93
N TRP A 43 7.11 2.55 10.80
CA TRP A 43 6.80 3.22 9.54
C TRP A 43 5.40 2.83 9.04
N VAL A 44 5.07 1.54 9.03
CA VAL A 44 3.74 1.04 8.63
C VAL A 44 2.64 1.61 9.52
N ALA A 45 2.85 1.65 10.84
CA ALA A 45 1.87 2.18 11.78
C ALA A 45 1.53 3.66 11.54
N VAL A 46 2.48 4.45 11.06
CA VAL A 46 2.29 5.89 10.77
C VAL A 46 1.74 6.12 9.37
N HIS A 47 2.20 5.36 8.38
CA HIS A 47 1.98 5.67 6.96
C HIS A 47 0.95 4.78 6.26
N HIS A 48 0.58 3.64 6.85
CA HIS A 48 -0.40 2.72 6.28
C HIS A 48 -1.61 2.57 7.21
N PRO A 49 -2.62 3.44 7.10
CA PRO A 49 -3.80 3.41 7.98
C PRO A 49 -4.70 2.20 7.78
N GLY A 50 -4.49 1.42 6.71
CA GLY A 50 -5.21 0.16 6.45
C GLY A 50 -4.53 -1.06 7.08
N PRO A 51 -5.19 -2.23 7.05
CA PRO A 51 -4.63 -3.48 7.56
C PRO A 51 -3.28 -3.79 6.89
N ALA A 52 -2.26 -4.04 7.71
CA ALA A 52 -0.93 -4.38 7.22
C ALA A 52 -0.31 -5.54 8.02
N LEU A 53 0.19 -6.55 7.32
CA LEU A 53 0.94 -7.65 7.90
C LEU A 53 2.43 -7.53 7.53
N LEU A 54 3.29 -7.56 8.55
CA LEU A 54 4.73 -7.67 8.41
C LEU A 54 5.16 -9.07 8.89
N HIS A 55 5.40 -9.98 7.95
CA HIS A 55 5.72 -11.39 8.22
C HIS A 55 7.20 -11.69 7.98
N ARG A 56 7.94 -11.99 9.04
CA ARG A 56 9.39 -12.24 8.97
C ARG A 56 9.68 -13.71 8.69
N VAL A 57 10.50 -13.98 7.67
CA VAL A 57 10.90 -15.36 7.29
C VAL A 57 12.33 -15.67 7.70
N ASP A 58 12.69 -16.96 7.77
CA ASP A 58 14.07 -17.39 8.03
C ASP A 58 14.93 -17.18 6.75
N PRO A 59 15.99 -16.35 6.79
CA PRO A 59 16.83 -16.08 5.63
C PRO A 59 17.52 -17.32 5.08
N ARG A 60 17.75 -18.36 5.91
CA ARG A 60 18.46 -19.57 5.49
C ARG A 60 17.59 -20.55 4.71
N ARG A 61 16.27 -20.41 4.86
CA ARG A 61 15.29 -21.36 4.30
C ARG A 61 14.41 -20.71 3.24
N GLY A 62 14.29 -19.38 3.28
CA GLY A 62 13.26 -18.67 2.54
C GLY A 62 11.86 -18.98 3.08
N PRO A 63 10.82 -18.47 2.42
CA PRO A 63 9.43 -18.77 2.78
C PRO A 63 9.13 -20.25 2.63
N ALA A 64 8.49 -20.82 3.64
CA ALA A 64 8.00 -22.20 3.66
C ALA A 64 6.48 -22.24 3.81
N ASP A 65 5.89 -23.43 3.72
CA ASP A 65 4.43 -23.63 3.71
C ASP A 65 3.70 -22.98 4.90
N HIS A 66 4.34 -22.95 6.07
CA HIS A 66 3.78 -22.30 7.25
C HIS A 66 3.69 -20.77 7.10
N ASP A 67 4.63 -20.14 6.39
CA ASP A 67 4.62 -18.70 6.11
C ASP A 67 3.45 -18.35 5.18
N TYR A 68 3.29 -19.10 4.09
CA TYR A 68 2.15 -18.95 3.18
C TYR A 68 0.81 -19.20 3.88
N THR A 69 0.77 -20.19 4.78
CA THR A 69 -0.42 -20.49 5.58
C THR A 69 -0.77 -19.33 6.50
N ALA A 70 0.22 -18.73 7.16
CA ALA A 70 0.03 -17.59 8.05
C ALA A 70 -0.48 -16.36 7.29
N VAL A 71 0.15 -16.02 6.15
CA VAL A 71 -0.29 -14.92 5.28
C VAL A 71 -1.71 -15.16 4.75
N GLY A 72 -2.01 -16.38 4.30
CA GLY A 72 -3.34 -16.74 3.80
C GLY A 72 -4.42 -16.69 4.87
N ALA A 73 -4.10 -17.09 6.11
CA ALA A 73 -5.01 -16.98 7.24
C ALA A 73 -5.30 -15.52 7.58
N TRP A 74 -4.27 -14.66 7.60
CA TRP A 74 -4.44 -13.23 7.83
C TRP A 74 -5.30 -12.58 6.75
N LEU A 75 -5.04 -12.87 5.46
CA LEU A 75 -5.82 -12.32 4.35
C LEU A 75 -7.30 -12.70 4.44
N ARG A 76 -7.62 -13.94 4.83
CA ARG A 76 -9.00 -14.38 5.04
C ARG A 76 -9.66 -13.69 6.23
N GLY A 77 -8.90 -13.42 7.29
CA GLY A 77 -9.39 -12.64 8.44
C GLY A 77 -9.77 -11.23 8.00
N VAL A 78 -8.84 -10.52 7.37
CA VAL A 78 -9.10 -9.15 6.90
C VAL A 78 -10.24 -9.10 5.90
N ALA A 79 -10.31 -10.03 4.93
CA ALA A 79 -11.41 -10.07 3.96
C ALA A 79 -12.79 -10.37 4.56
N GLY A 80 -12.85 -10.96 5.76
CA GLY A 80 -14.08 -11.15 6.51
C GLY A 80 -14.43 -9.98 7.45
N ASP A 81 -13.47 -9.10 7.73
CA ASP A 81 -13.61 -7.91 8.58
C ASP A 81 -13.92 -6.62 7.79
N VAL A 82 -13.83 -6.63 6.45
CA VAL A 82 -14.19 -5.51 5.55
C VAL A 82 -15.64 -5.54 5.10
#